data_AF-A0A920ETD9-F1
#
_entry.id   AF-A0A920ETD9-F1
#
_cell.length_a   1.000
_cell.length_b   1.000
_cell.length_c   1.000
_cell.angle_alpha   90.00
_cell.angle_beta   90.00
_cell.angle_gamma   90.00
#
_symmetry.space_group_name_H-M   'P 1'
#
loop_
_entity.id
_entity.type
_entity.pdbx_description
1 polymer ?
#
loop_
_entity_poly.entity_id
_entity_poly.type
_entity_poly.pdbx_seq_one_letter_code
_entity_poly.pdbx_strand_id
1 'polypeptide(L)'
;MPKRPPARIYHQDKASSASALFQTRTKRRIRREVYRLIRRERPTQALKYISAKGQDRRLKAAETDFLKSLIARSYYIEGKIASSLKLAQEATRSRTLVPMSDWHAGLAAWRLGKSELATEHFARLANTTTISARLRARASYWTARGLRKAGKISEAEPYFKTAAESGPYFYALLGMQQVIGQMQIDWQKATRRDATIFATHPVLRRAEALRAASQNELAELELLYLQERLSEPEARAMLAYAEENAYPAVQLAVAQRLGLQIKE
;
A
#
# COMPACT_ATOMS: atom_id res chain seq x y z
N MET A 1 -28.40 -19.59 -7.16
CA MET A 1 -27.76 -18.35 -7.66
C MET A 1 -26.26 -18.42 -7.39
N PRO A 2 -25.38 -18.17 -8.37
CA PRO A 2 -23.95 -18.09 -8.10
C PRO A 2 -23.68 -16.99 -7.07
N LYS A 3 -22.85 -17.29 -6.06
CA LYS A 3 -22.43 -16.30 -5.05
C LYS A 3 -21.81 -15.11 -5.77
N ARG A 4 -22.19 -13.88 -5.38
CA ARG A 4 -21.52 -12.67 -5.89
C ARG A 4 -20.01 -12.83 -5.66
N PRO A 5 -19.16 -12.57 -6.67
CA PRO A 5 -17.73 -12.59 -6.46
C PRO A 5 -17.37 -11.67 -5.28
N PRO A 6 -16.37 -12.03 -4.46
CA PRO A 6 -15.97 -11.21 -3.34
C PRO A 6 -15.65 -9.80 -3.82
N ALA A 7 -16.03 -8.80 -3.03
CA ALA A 7 -15.78 -7.41 -3.38
C ALA A 7 -14.27 -7.21 -3.63
N ARG A 8 -13.91 -6.71 -4.82
CA ARG A 8 -12.50 -6.49 -5.17
C ARG A 8 -11.85 -5.57 -4.14
N ILE A 9 -10.78 -6.04 -3.49
CA ILE A 9 -10.09 -5.29 -2.42
C ILE A 9 -9.25 -4.17 -3.04
N TYR A 10 -9.67 -2.93 -2.83
CA TYR A 10 -8.93 -1.75 -3.25
C TYR A 10 -7.85 -1.38 -2.22
N HIS A 11 -6.71 -2.09 -2.22
CA HIS A 11 -5.55 -1.69 -1.40
C HIS A 11 -5.06 -0.29 -1.79
N GLN A 12 -5.14 0.67 -0.89
CA GLN A 12 -4.48 1.97 -1.05
C GLN A 12 -3.15 1.88 -0.33
N ASP A 13 -2.05 1.93 -1.07
CA ASP A 13 -0.80 2.36 -0.46
C ASP A 13 -1.06 3.82 -0.06
N LYS A 14 -1.11 4.09 1.26
CA LYS A 14 -1.36 5.41 1.82
C LYS A 14 -0.21 6.33 1.38
N ALA A 15 -0.33 6.96 0.21
CA ALA A 15 0.35 8.22 -0.02
C ALA A 15 -0.26 9.20 0.98
N SER A 16 0.56 9.71 1.90
CA SER A 16 0.19 10.70 2.92
C SER A 16 -0.57 11.92 2.33
N SER A 17 -0.45 12.14 1.01
CA SER A 17 -1.09 13.22 0.26
C SER A 17 -2.61 13.19 0.23
N ALA A 18 -3.27 12.03 0.34
CA ALA A 18 -4.73 11.95 0.19
C ALA A 18 -5.50 12.70 1.30
N SER A 19 -4.95 12.75 2.53
CA SER A 19 -5.52 13.50 3.65
C SER A 19 -5.35 15.01 3.43
N ALA A 20 -4.13 15.41 3.03
CA ALA A 20 -3.75 16.79 2.81
C ALA A 20 -4.52 17.46 1.66
N LEU A 21 -4.87 16.71 0.60
CA LEU A 21 -5.57 17.24 -0.57
C LEU A 21 -7.06 17.56 -0.28
N PHE A 22 -7.74 16.77 0.53
CA PHE A 22 -9.20 16.88 0.71
C PHE A 22 -9.57 17.46 2.09
N GLN A 23 -9.23 18.72 2.30
CA GLN A 23 -9.39 19.38 3.62
C GLN A 23 -10.84 19.77 3.93
N THR A 24 -11.62 20.23 2.95
CA THR A 24 -12.99 20.71 3.20
C THR A 24 -14.02 19.58 3.20
N ARG A 25 -15.14 19.76 3.92
CA ARG A 25 -16.27 18.81 3.96
C ARG A 25 -16.78 18.49 2.55
N THR A 26 -16.89 19.50 1.69
CA THR A 26 -17.31 19.36 0.28
C THR A 26 -16.37 18.48 -0.51
N LYS A 27 -15.05 18.72 -0.44
CA LYS A 27 -14.04 17.92 -1.12
C LYS A 27 -14.03 16.46 -0.63
N ARG A 28 -14.15 16.26 0.68
CA ARG A 28 -14.29 14.92 1.28
C ARG A 28 -15.56 14.20 0.82
N ARG A 29 -16.67 14.92 0.58
CA ARG A 29 -17.91 14.36 0.04
C ARG A 29 -17.72 13.92 -1.41
N ILE A 30 -17.10 14.74 -2.25
CA ILE A 30 -16.78 14.39 -3.65
C ILE A 30 -15.90 13.13 -3.69
N ARG A 31 -14.84 13.09 -2.88
CA ARG A 31 -13.96 11.91 -2.80
C ARG A 31 -14.71 10.65 -2.37
N ARG A 32 -15.57 10.74 -1.35
CA ARG A 32 -16.40 9.60 -0.90
C ARG A 32 -17.33 9.10 -2.00
N GLU A 33 -17.90 10.01 -2.78
CA GLU A 33 -18.76 9.65 -3.90
C GLU A 33 -18.00 8.93 -5.01
N VAL A 34 -16.79 9.38 -5.34
CA VAL A 34 -15.90 8.66 -6.27
C VAL A 34 -15.58 7.25 -5.74
N TYR A 35 -15.24 7.10 -4.46
CA TYR A 35 -15.01 5.78 -3.87
C TYR A 35 -16.26 4.89 -3.94
N ARG A 36 -17.44 5.44 -3.68
CA ARG A 36 -18.72 4.73 -3.78
C ARG A 36 -18.96 4.20 -5.18
N LEU A 37 -18.69 5.02 -6.21
CA LEU A 37 -18.84 4.64 -7.62
C LEU A 37 -17.81 3.59 -8.05
N ILE A 38 -16.55 3.73 -7.63
CA ILE A 38 -15.49 2.76 -7.92
C ILE A 38 -15.79 1.40 -7.30
N ARG A 39 -16.23 1.36 -6.03
CA ARG A 39 -16.64 0.11 -5.35
C ARG A 39 -17.83 -0.60 -6.01
N ARG A 40 -18.59 0.12 -6.84
CA ARG A 40 -19.70 -0.41 -7.64
C ARG A 40 -19.31 -0.62 -9.10
N GLU A 41 -18.01 -0.63 -9.41
CA GLU A 41 -17.47 -0.92 -10.74
C GLU A 41 -17.96 0.07 -11.82
N ARG A 42 -18.20 1.33 -11.41
CA ARG A 42 -18.71 2.41 -12.28
C ARG A 42 -17.66 3.51 -12.55
N PRO A 43 -16.47 3.21 -13.11
CA PRO A 43 -15.41 4.20 -13.33
C PRO A 43 -15.84 5.32 -14.29
N THR A 44 -16.61 4.99 -15.33
CA THR A 44 -17.12 6.00 -16.29
C THR A 44 -18.04 7.01 -15.65
N GLN A 45 -18.84 6.58 -14.67
CA GLN A 45 -19.73 7.48 -13.96
C GLN A 45 -18.98 8.30 -12.90
N ALA A 46 -17.96 7.72 -12.27
CA ALA A 46 -17.05 8.47 -11.40
C ALA A 46 -16.34 9.57 -12.19
N LEU A 47 -15.88 9.29 -13.41
CA LEU A 47 -15.28 10.28 -14.30
C LEU A 47 -16.28 11.38 -14.66
N LYS A 48 -17.48 11.01 -15.13
CA LYS A 48 -18.54 11.98 -15.45
C LYS A 48 -18.89 12.86 -14.24
N TYR A 49 -18.92 12.30 -13.05
CA TYR A 49 -19.22 13.02 -11.81
C TYR A 49 -18.17 14.11 -11.50
N ILE A 50 -16.87 13.76 -11.58
CA ILE A 50 -15.81 14.74 -11.28
C ILE A 50 -15.63 15.76 -12.42
N SER A 51 -15.95 15.41 -13.65
CA SER A 51 -15.90 16.30 -14.82
C SER A 51 -17.11 17.22 -14.95
N ALA A 52 -18.16 17.04 -14.13
CA ALA A 52 -19.29 17.95 -14.12
C ALA A 52 -18.84 19.35 -13.68
N LYS A 53 -19.22 20.40 -14.42
CA LYS A 53 -18.80 21.81 -14.21
C LYS A 53 -18.87 22.27 -12.75
N GLY A 54 -19.88 21.83 -12.01
CA GLY A 54 -20.04 22.15 -10.59
C GLY A 54 -19.01 21.49 -9.67
N GLN A 55 -18.54 20.28 -9.97
CA GLN A 55 -17.49 19.61 -9.19
C GLN A 55 -16.10 20.05 -9.63
N ASP A 56 -15.90 20.21 -10.94
CA ASP A 56 -14.62 20.65 -11.50
C ASP A 56 -14.19 22.00 -10.90
N ARG A 57 -15.11 22.97 -10.81
CA ARG A 57 -14.87 24.26 -10.13
C ARG A 57 -14.55 24.16 -8.63
N ARG A 58 -14.90 23.05 -7.97
CA ARG A 58 -14.69 22.85 -6.53
C ARG A 58 -13.39 22.13 -6.20
N LEU A 59 -12.75 21.52 -7.20
CA LEU A 59 -11.54 20.73 -7.05
C LEU A 59 -10.34 21.51 -7.60
N LYS A 60 -9.22 21.46 -6.89
CA LYS A 60 -7.92 21.89 -7.43
C LYS A 60 -7.38 20.83 -8.39
N ALA A 61 -6.44 21.22 -9.26
CA ALA A 61 -5.82 20.31 -10.23
C ALA A 61 -5.32 19.00 -9.60
N ALA A 62 -4.55 19.07 -8.51
CA ALA A 62 -4.05 17.87 -7.81
C ALA A 62 -5.15 17.02 -7.16
N GLU A 63 -6.26 17.63 -6.73
CA GLU A 63 -7.41 16.90 -6.18
C GLU A 63 -8.14 16.15 -7.30
N THR A 64 -8.37 16.80 -8.44
CA THR A 64 -8.93 16.18 -9.63
C THR A 64 -8.03 15.04 -10.12
N ASP A 65 -6.71 15.26 -10.21
CA ASP A 65 -5.75 14.27 -10.68
C ASP A 65 -5.62 13.08 -9.72
N PHE A 66 -5.74 13.30 -8.41
CA PHE A 66 -5.85 12.23 -7.43
C PHE A 66 -7.09 11.36 -7.68
N LEU A 67 -8.26 11.97 -7.93
CA LEU A 67 -9.47 11.21 -8.26
C LEU A 67 -9.34 10.50 -9.61
N LYS A 68 -8.72 11.13 -10.61
CA LYS A 68 -8.40 10.52 -11.91
C LYS A 68 -7.50 9.30 -11.74
N SER A 69 -6.48 9.36 -10.89
CA SER A 69 -5.60 8.23 -10.57
C SER A 69 -6.37 7.03 -9.99
N LEU A 70 -7.30 7.28 -9.05
CA LEU A 70 -8.19 6.24 -8.51
C LEU A 70 -9.14 5.65 -9.58
N ILE A 71 -9.71 6.50 -10.42
CA ILE A 71 -10.61 6.08 -11.50
C ILE A 71 -9.85 5.31 -12.58
N ALA A 72 -8.60 5.69 -12.89
CA ALA A 72 -7.73 5.00 -13.82
C ALA A 72 -7.48 3.57 -13.35
N ARG A 73 -7.14 3.39 -12.07
CA ARG A 73 -7.07 2.05 -11.46
C ARG A 73 -8.36 1.25 -11.63
N SER A 74 -9.52 1.88 -11.41
CA SER A 74 -10.80 1.20 -11.59
C SER A 74 -11.01 0.79 -13.05
N TYR A 75 -10.69 1.65 -14.03
CA TYR A 75 -10.71 1.27 -15.44
C TYR A 75 -9.79 0.09 -15.75
N TYR A 76 -8.58 0.06 -15.18
CA TYR A 76 -7.65 -1.06 -15.35
C TYR A 76 -8.25 -2.38 -14.87
N ILE A 77 -8.86 -2.36 -13.68
CA ILE A 77 -9.50 -3.51 -13.06
C ILE A 77 -10.70 -3.99 -13.89
N GLU A 78 -11.49 -3.06 -14.46
CA GLU A 78 -12.61 -3.37 -15.35
C GLU A 78 -12.19 -3.72 -16.80
N GLY A 79 -10.90 -3.94 -17.07
CA GLY A 79 -10.41 -4.33 -18.40
C GLY A 79 -10.38 -3.21 -19.44
N LYS A 80 -10.75 -1.98 -19.08
CA LYS A 80 -10.74 -0.80 -19.97
C LYS A 80 -9.36 -0.15 -19.98
N ILE A 81 -8.36 -0.90 -20.47
CA ILE A 81 -6.94 -0.56 -20.29
C ILE A 81 -6.55 0.75 -21.00
N ALA A 82 -7.08 1.01 -22.20
CA ALA A 82 -6.84 2.26 -22.92
C ALA A 82 -7.36 3.48 -22.14
N SER A 83 -8.56 3.39 -21.56
CA SER A 83 -9.13 4.45 -20.71
C SER A 83 -8.32 4.64 -19.43
N SER A 84 -7.84 3.55 -18.83
CA SER A 84 -6.92 3.61 -17.69
C SER A 84 -5.65 4.37 -18.03
N LEU A 85 -4.98 4.02 -19.14
CA LEU A 85 -3.73 4.65 -19.54
C LEU A 85 -3.92 6.15 -19.75
N LYS A 86 -4.91 6.53 -20.58
CA LYS A 86 -5.21 7.94 -20.86
C LYS A 86 -5.41 8.74 -19.57
N LEU A 87 -6.28 8.24 -18.69
CA LEU A 87 -6.63 8.96 -17.48
C LEU A 87 -5.49 9.05 -16.46
N ALA A 88 -4.69 7.98 -16.34
CA ALA A 88 -3.50 7.97 -15.49
C ALA A 88 -2.44 8.96 -16.01
N GLN A 89 -2.19 9.01 -17.32
CA GLN A 89 -1.26 9.95 -17.94
C GLN A 89 -1.65 11.40 -17.69
N GLU A 90 -2.93 11.74 -17.87
CA GLU A 90 -3.45 13.07 -17.53
C GLU A 90 -3.16 13.46 -16.08
N ALA A 91 -3.26 12.51 -15.15
CA ALA A 91 -3.01 12.74 -13.73
C ALA A 91 -1.51 12.91 -13.38
N THR A 92 -0.58 12.47 -14.24
CA THR A 92 0.86 12.58 -13.98
C THR A 92 1.39 14.02 -13.99
N ARG A 93 0.60 15.00 -14.45
CA ARG A 93 0.94 16.43 -14.29
C ARG A 93 1.04 16.84 -12.82
N SER A 94 0.36 16.11 -11.92
CA SER A 94 0.40 16.33 -10.47
C SER A 94 1.23 15.25 -9.73
N ARG A 95 2.19 14.59 -10.40
CA ARG A 95 2.94 13.45 -9.86
C ARG A 95 3.62 13.68 -8.52
N THR A 96 4.03 14.91 -8.21
CA THR A 96 4.63 15.27 -6.91
C THR A 96 3.67 15.03 -5.74
N LEU A 97 2.38 15.30 -5.95
CA LEU A 97 1.30 15.09 -4.97
C LEU A 97 0.55 13.77 -5.20
N VAL A 98 0.58 13.25 -6.42
CA VAL A 98 -0.17 12.06 -6.87
C VAL A 98 0.77 11.04 -7.54
N PRO A 99 1.77 10.50 -6.83
CA PRO A 99 2.77 9.61 -7.41
C PRO A 99 2.16 8.30 -7.97
N MET A 100 1.03 7.85 -7.41
CA MET A 100 0.32 6.67 -7.91
C MET A 100 -0.20 6.81 -9.36
N SER A 101 -0.28 8.03 -9.90
CA SER A 101 -0.64 8.23 -11.32
C SER A 101 0.37 7.54 -12.25
N ASP A 102 1.67 7.66 -12.00
CA ASP A 102 2.72 6.97 -12.76
C ASP A 102 2.63 5.45 -12.61
N TRP A 103 2.32 4.93 -11.41
CA TRP A 103 2.10 3.49 -11.22
C TRP A 103 0.98 2.95 -12.13
N HIS A 104 -0.15 3.65 -12.17
CA HIS A 104 -1.30 3.23 -12.97
C HIS A 104 -1.06 3.42 -14.48
N ALA A 105 -0.34 4.46 -14.88
CA ALA A 105 0.08 4.67 -16.26
C ALA A 105 1.02 3.55 -16.72
N GLY A 106 2.02 3.20 -15.90
CA GLY A 106 2.97 2.12 -16.17
C GLY A 106 2.29 0.76 -16.34
N LEU A 107 1.41 0.38 -15.41
CA LEU A 107 0.67 -0.88 -15.50
C LEU A 107 -0.21 -0.96 -16.75
N ALA A 108 -0.93 0.13 -17.07
CA ALA A 108 -1.81 0.16 -18.24
C ALA A 108 -1.00 0.13 -19.55
N ALA A 109 0.11 0.87 -19.62
CA ALA A 109 1.02 0.87 -20.76
C ALA A 109 1.62 -0.53 -21.00
N TRP A 110 2.08 -1.19 -19.93
CA TRP A 110 2.64 -2.54 -20.01
C TRP A 110 1.64 -3.54 -20.61
N ARG A 111 0.39 -3.51 -20.12
CA ARG A 111 -0.67 -4.41 -20.59
C ARG A 111 -1.11 -4.13 -22.04
N LEU A 112 -0.86 -2.92 -22.54
CA LEU A 112 -1.07 -2.55 -23.94
C LEU A 112 0.14 -2.83 -24.84
N GLY A 113 1.20 -3.48 -24.30
CA GLY A 113 2.41 -3.76 -25.06
C GLY A 113 3.36 -2.57 -25.23
N LYS A 114 3.07 -1.42 -24.60
CA LYS A 114 3.90 -0.21 -24.66
C LYS A 114 4.99 -0.26 -23.59
N SER A 115 5.96 -1.15 -23.74
CA SER A 115 6.99 -1.43 -22.72
C SER A 115 7.84 -0.22 -22.37
N GLU A 116 8.21 0.59 -23.35
CA GLU A 116 9.11 1.73 -23.19
C GLU A 116 8.42 2.81 -22.35
N LEU A 117 7.18 3.15 -22.72
CA LEU A 117 6.32 4.06 -21.97
C LEU A 117 6.05 3.56 -20.54
N ALA A 118 5.83 2.25 -20.38
CA ALA A 118 5.64 1.66 -19.07
C ALA A 118 6.87 1.86 -18.18
N THR A 119 8.05 1.57 -18.74
CA THR A 119 9.35 1.69 -18.08
C THR A 119 9.61 3.13 -17.66
N GLU A 120 9.32 4.12 -18.52
CA GLU A 120 9.46 5.54 -18.21
C GLU A 120 8.64 5.96 -16.99
N HIS A 121 7.36 5.55 -16.93
CA HIS A 121 6.50 5.86 -15.79
C HIS A 121 6.97 5.16 -14.50
N PHE A 122 7.38 3.90 -14.57
CA PHE A 122 7.93 3.20 -13.41
C PHE A 122 9.24 3.84 -12.92
N ALA A 123 10.12 4.28 -13.83
CA ALA A 123 11.38 4.95 -13.47
C ALA A 123 11.12 6.28 -12.76
N ARG A 124 10.19 7.10 -13.28
CA ARG A 124 9.76 8.35 -12.65
C ARG A 124 9.22 8.12 -11.24
N LEU A 125 8.42 7.08 -11.07
CA LEU A 125 7.91 6.71 -9.76
C LEU A 125 9.02 6.24 -8.81
N ALA A 126 9.92 5.37 -9.28
CA ALA A 126 11.04 4.86 -8.49
C ALA A 126 11.94 5.98 -7.96
N ASN A 127 12.14 7.03 -8.76
CA ASN A 127 12.96 8.19 -8.44
C ASN A 127 12.24 9.24 -7.57
N THR A 128 10.98 9.02 -7.20
CA THR A 128 10.25 9.91 -6.28
C THR A 128 10.76 9.70 -4.84
N THR A 129 11.09 10.77 -4.13
CA THR A 129 11.63 10.68 -2.75
C THR A 129 10.55 10.44 -1.69
N THR A 130 9.32 10.90 -1.93
CA THR A 130 8.22 10.92 -0.95
C THR A 130 7.39 9.63 -0.88
N ILE A 131 7.74 8.59 -1.64
CA ILE A 131 7.00 7.32 -1.65
C ILE A 131 7.52 6.33 -0.60
N SER A 132 6.62 5.48 -0.11
CA SER A 132 6.96 4.39 0.80
C SER A 132 7.98 3.42 0.18
N ALA A 133 8.80 2.78 1.02
CA ALA A 133 9.76 1.77 0.59
C ALA A 133 9.08 0.62 -0.20
N ARG A 134 7.88 0.20 0.22
CA ARG A 134 7.07 -0.78 -0.54
C ARG A 134 6.79 -0.32 -1.96
N LEU A 135 6.35 0.93 -2.15
CA LEU A 135 6.06 1.45 -3.49
C LEU A 135 7.34 1.64 -4.32
N ARG A 136 8.44 2.03 -3.67
CA ARG A 136 9.77 2.12 -4.30
C ARG A 136 10.22 0.75 -4.82
N ALA A 137 10.11 -0.31 -4.01
CA ALA A 137 10.41 -1.68 -4.41
C ALA A 137 9.64 -2.08 -5.68
N ARG A 138 8.33 -1.81 -5.72
CA ARG A 138 7.46 -2.09 -6.87
C ARG A 138 7.93 -1.35 -8.11
N ALA A 139 8.10 -0.03 -8.00
CA ALA A 139 8.47 0.81 -9.12
C ALA A 139 9.85 0.42 -9.68
N SER A 140 10.86 0.28 -8.82
CA SER A 140 12.21 -0.08 -9.23
C SER A 140 12.27 -1.45 -9.90
N TYR A 141 11.60 -2.47 -9.34
CA TYR A 141 11.59 -3.80 -9.97
C TYR A 141 10.98 -3.76 -11.38
N TRP A 142 9.85 -3.08 -11.56
CA TRP A 142 9.20 -2.99 -12.87
C TRP A 142 10.00 -2.14 -13.87
N THR A 143 10.70 -1.10 -13.42
CA THR A 143 11.67 -0.35 -14.23
C THR A 143 12.79 -1.27 -14.72
N ALA A 144 13.43 -2.00 -13.80
CA ALA A 144 14.50 -2.94 -14.12
C ALA A 144 14.04 -4.01 -15.11
N ARG A 145 12.85 -4.58 -14.91
CA ARG A 145 12.23 -5.54 -15.83
C ARG A 145 12.03 -4.96 -17.23
N GLY A 146 11.56 -3.72 -17.32
CA GLY A 146 11.36 -3.01 -18.59
C GLY A 146 12.65 -2.74 -19.33
N LEU A 147 13.67 -2.23 -18.62
CA LEU A 147 15.01 -2.00 -19.16
C LEU A 147 15.66 -3.30 -19.66
N ARG A 148 15.59 -4.37 -18.87
CA ARG A 148 16.10 -5.69 -19.27
C ARG A 148 15.38 -6.24 -20.51
N LYS A 149 14.05 -6.05 -20.61
CA LYS A 149 13.29 -6.43 -21.81
C LYS A 149 13.77 -5.67 -23.06
N ALA A 150 14.23 -4.43 -22.90
CA ALA A 150 14.80 -3.61 -23.96
C ALA A 150 16.31 -3.88 -24.20
N GLY A 151 16.92 -4.89 -23.57
CA GLY A 151 18.34 -5.21 -23.71
C GLY A 151 19.29 -4.29 -22.91
N LYS A 152 18.75 -3.37 -22.11
CA LYS A 152 19.53 -2.38 -21.33
C LYS A 152 19.92 -2.91 -19.97
N ILE A 153 20.78 -3.93 -19.95
CA ILE A 153 21.14 -4.67 -18.73
C ILE A 153 21.80 -3.77 -17.68
N SER A 154 22.83 -3.01 -18.06
CA SER A 154 23.56 -2.13 -17.13
C SER A 154 22.68 -1.01 -16.55
N GLU A 155 21.70 -0.51 -17.32
CA GLU A 155 20.72 0.46 -16.79
C GLU A 155 19.74 -0.19 -15.80
N ALA A 156 19.47 -1.49 -15.94
CA ALA A 156 18.50 -2.23 -15.10
C ALA A 156 19.05 -2.58 -13.72
N GLU A 157 20.36 -2.87 -13.61
CA GLU A 157 21.01 -3.33 -12.37
C GLU A 157 20.78 -2.41 -11.16
N PRO A 158 20.98 -1.07 -11.26
CA PRO A 158 20.73 -0.17 -10.14
C PRO A 158 19.28 -0.23 -9.62
N TYR A 159 18.31 -0.47 -10.51
CA TYR A 159 16.91 -0.58 -10.13
C TYR A 159 16.59 -1.92 -9.45
N PHE A 160 17.22 -3.03 -9.86
CA PHE A 160 17.11 -4.29 -9.12
C PHE A 160 17.71 -4.17 -7.71
N LYS A 161 18.87 -3.52 -7.59
CA LYS A 161 19.49 -3.22 -6.29
C LYS A 161 18.58 -2.37 -5.40
N THR A 162 18.06 -1.27 -5.95
CA THR A 162 17.10 -0.40 -5.24
C THR A 162 15.86 -1.19 -4.79
N ALA A 163 15.36 -2.10 -5.62
CA ALA A 163 14.24 -2.95 -5.24
C ALA A 163 14.62 -3.87 -4.07
N ALA A 164 15.75 -4.57 -4.15
CA ALA A 164 16.24 -5.48 -3.12
C ALA A 164 16.42 -4.80 -1.75
N GLU A 165 16.96 -3.57 -1.74
CA GLU A 165 17.24 -2.80 -0.53
C GLU A 165 15.99 -2.15 0.09
N SER A 166 14.83 -2.22 -0.58
CA SER A 166 13.60 -1.56 -0.14
C SER A 166 12.83 -2.31 0.98
N GLY A 167 13.38 -3.38 1.55
CA GLY A 167 12.85 -4.09 2.72
C GLY A 167 12.12 -5.41 2.42
N PRO A 168 11.35 -5.98 3.35
CA PRO A 168 10.79 -7.33 3.24
C PRO A 168 9.46 -7.39 2.46
N TYR A 169 9.39 -6.72 1.31
CA TYR A 169 8.20 -6.69 0.46
C TYR A 169 8.34 -7.61 -0.74
N PHE A 170 7.22 -8.11 -1.28
CA PHE A 170 7.22 -9.03 -2.44
C PHE A 170 8.17 -8.62 -3.57
N TYR A 171 8.11 -7.38 -4.05
CA TYR A 171 8.98 -6.92 -5.16
C TYR A 171 10.42 -6.69 -4.75
N ALA A 172 10.69 -6.44 -3.46
CA ALA A 172 12.03 -6.37 -2.95
C ALA A 172 12.66 -7.77 -2.87
N LEU A 173 11.90 -8.78 -2.44
CA LEU A 173 12.32 -10.18 -2.48
C LEU A 173 12.60 -10.64 -3.92
N LEU A 174 11.77 -10.23 -4.89
CA LEU A 174 12.05 -10.48 -6.31
C LEU A 174 13.31 -9.74 -6.79
N GLY A 175 13.53 -8.50 -6.36
CA GLY A 175 14.76 -7.77 -6.66
C GLY A 175 15.99 -8.47 -6.09
N MET A 176 15.92 -8.91 -4.84
CA MET A 176 16.97 -9.68 -4.16
C MET A 176 17.30 -10.97 -4.90
N GLN A 177 16.28 -11.72 -5.34
CA GLN A 177 16.47 -12.90 -6.17
C GLN A 177 17.21 -12.59 -7.48
N GLN A 178 16.98 -11.42 -8.08
CA GLN A 178 17.68 -11.02 -9.32
C GLN A 178 19.13 -10.62 -9.08
N VAL A 179 19.44 -10.01 -7.93
CA VAL A 179 20.80 -9.52 -7.60
C VAL A 179 21.67 -10.62 -7.01
N ILE A 180 21.13 -11.41 -6.07
CA ILE A 180 21.88 -12.39 -5.27
C ILE A 180 21.72 -13.81 -5.83
N GLY A 181 20.69 -14.06 -6.65
CA GLY A 181 20.36 -15.40 -7.14
C GLY A 181 19.60 -16.27 -6.14
N GLN A 182 19.36 -15.78 -4.92
CA GLN A 182 18.57 -16.45 -3.88
C GLN A 182 17.84 -15.45 -2.99
N MET A 183 16.75 -15.90 -2.38
CA MET A 183 16.04 -15.14 -1.35
C MET A 183 16.66 -15.44 0.01
N GLN A 184 17.33 -14.44 0.59
CA GLN A 184 17.91 -14.55 1.92
C GLN A 184 16.99 -13.84 2.92
N ILE A 185 16.54 -14.58 3.93
CA ILE A 185 15.77 -14.03 5.04
C ILE A 185 16.63 -14.18 6.28
N ASP A 186 17.04 -13.05 6.86
CA ASP A 186 17.70 -13.03 8.15
C ASP A 186 16.63 -13.11 9.25
N TRP A 187 16.58 -14.26 9.92
CA TRP A 187 15.60 -14.52 10.96
C TRP A 187 16.10 -13.98 12.30
N GLN A 188 15.53 -12.86 12.72
CA GLN A 188 15.79 -12.30 14.04
C GLN A 188 14.70 -12.71 15.03
N LYS A 189 15.11 -13.33 16.14
CA LYS A 189 14.19 -13.59 17.26
C LYS A 189 14.01 -12.30 18.03
N ALA A 190 12.77 -11.82 18.15
CA ALA A 190 12.48 -10.71 19.05
C ALA A 190 12.79 -11.13 20.49
N THR A 191 13.76 -10.47 21.12
CA THR A 191 14.08 -10.70 22.53
C THR A 191 12.83 -10.45 23.38
N ARG A 192 12.38 -11.48 24.11
CA ARG A 192 11.27 -11.39 25.04
C ARG A 192 11.66 -10.44 26.17
N ARG A 193 10.79 -9.48 26.50
CA ARG A 193 10.86 -8.71 27.74
C ARG A 193 9.72 -9.13 28.66
N ASP A 194 9.90 -8.90 29.95
CA ASP A 194 8.90 -9.26 30.95
C ASP A 194 7.52 -8.72 30.58
N ALA A 195 6.52 -9.60 30.60
CA ALA A 195 5.11 -9.26 30.38
C ALA A 195 4.60 -8.24 31.42
N THR A 196 5.32 -8.10 32.54
CA THR A 196 4.98 -7.21 33.66
C THR A 196 4.95 -5.72 33.29
N ILE A 197 5.75 -5.31 32.29
CA ILE A 197 5.78 -3.92 31.78
C ILE A 197 4.37 -3.47 31.34
N PHE A 198 3.57 -4.42 30.87
CA PHE A 198 2.28 -4.17 30.26
C PHE A 198 1.09 -4.65 31.14
N ALA A 199 1.38 -5.24 32.31
CA ALA A 199 0.39 -5.87 33.20
C ALA A 199 -0.71 -4.92 33.69
N THR A 200 -0.41 -3.63 33.91
CA THR A 200 -1.38 -2.66 34.43
C THR A 200 -2.29 -2.08 33.35
N HIS A 201 -2.00 -2.35 32.07
CA HIS A 201 -2.69 -1.71 30.96
C HIS A 201 -4.17 -2.13 30.89
N PRO A 202 -5.11 -1.19 30.76
CA PRO A 202 -6.54 -1.50 30.77
C PRO A 202 -6.98 -2.42 29.62
N VAL A 203 -6.32 -2.34 28.45
CA VAL A 203 -6.56 -3.28 27.33
C VAL A 203 -6.19 -4.72 27.70
N LEU A 204 -5.07 -4.92 28.42
CA LEU A 204 -4.65 -6.26 28.81
C LEU A 204 -5.67 -6.88 29.78
N ARG A 205 -6.08 -6.12 30.81
CA ARG A 205 -7.12 -6.55 31.75
C ARG A 205 -8.44 -6.92 31.07
N ARG A 206 -8.84 -6.17 30.03
CA ARG A 206 -10.02 -6.53 29.23
C ARG A 206 -9.80 -7.80 28.43
N ALA A 207 -8.65 -7.96 27.79
CA ALA A 207 -8.31 -9.16 27.04
C ALA A 207 -8.28 -10.41 27.96
N GLU A 208 -7.72 -10.28 29.17
CA GLU A 208 -7.73 -11.34 30.19
C GLU A 208 -9.16 -11.70 30.63
N ALA A 209 -10.00 -10.71 30.89
CA ALA A 209 -11.40 -10.95 31.24
C ALA A 209 -12.19 -11.63 30.10
N LEU A 210 -11.96 -11.21 28.85
CA LEU A 210 -12.56 -11.84 27.67
C LEU A 210 -12.09 -13.29 27.50
N ARG A 211 -10.80 -13.55 27.70
CA ARG A 211 -10.23 -14.91 27.68
C ARG A 211 -10.83 -15.78 28.79
N ALA A 212 -10.95 -15.26 30.02
CA ALA A 212 -11.59 -15.96 31.12
C ALA A 212 -13.06 -16.30 30.82
N ALA A 213 -13.75 -15.45 30.05
CA ALA A 213 -15.10 -15.70 29.53
C ALA A 213 -15.14 -16.59 28.26
N SER A 214 -14.03 -17.22 27.88
CA SER A 214 -13.88 -18.06 26.66
C SER A 214 -14.12 -17.31 25.34
N GLN A 215 -13.96 -15.98 25.32
CA GLN A 215 -14.10 -15.13 24.13
C GLN A 215 -12.74 -14.81 23.49
N ASN A 216 -12.01 -15.85 23.07
CA ASN A 216 -10.62 -15.73 22.60
C ASN A 216 -10.43 -14.78 21.41
N GLU A 217 -11.35 -14.78 20.45
CA GLU A 217 -11.30 -13.90 19.28
C GLU A 217 -11.42 -12.42 19.67
N LEU A 218 -12.27 -12.11 20.66
CA LEU A 218 -12.43 -10.75 21.18
C LEU A 218 -11.24 -10.32 22.03
N ALA A 219 -10.68 -11.25 22.82
CA ALA A 219 -9.45 -11.00 23.57
C ALA A 219 -8.28 -10.66 22.63
N GLU A 220 -8.11 -11.41 21.55
CA GLU A 220 -7.09 -11.16 20.54
C GLU A 220 -7.33 -9.83 19.81
N LEU A 221 -8.59 -9.52 19.46
CA LEU A 221 -8.97 -8.27 18.82
C LEU A 221 -8.69 -7.03 19.69
N GLU A 222 -8.94 -7.11 21.00
CA GLU A 222 -8.62 -6.02 21.94
C GLU A 222 -7.11 -5.69 21.93
N LEU A 223 -6.25 -6.72 21.94
CA LEU A 223 -4.80 -6.56 21.86
C LEU A 223 -4.37 -5.97 20.51
N LEU A 224 -4.97 -6.42 19.40
CA LEU A 224 -4.69 -5.90 18.06
C LEU A 224 -4.99 -4.40 17.93
N TYR A 225 -6.01 -3.87 18.61
CA TYR A 225 -6.30 -2.43 18.57
C TYR A 225 -5.22 -1.58 19.21
N LEU A 226 -4.42 -2.15 20.09
CA LEU A 226 -3.39 -1.41 20.79
C LEU A 226 -2.03 -1.44 20.10
N GLN A 227 -1.76 -2.45 19.27
CA GLN A 227 -0.43 -2.72 18.72
C GLN A 227 0.25 -1.52 18.05
N GLU A 228 -0.50 -0.60 17.42
CA GLU A 228 0.07 0.61 16.78
C GLU A 228 0.50 1.71 17.76
N ARG A 229 0.07 1.65 19.02
CA ARG A 229 0.27 2.71 20.03
C ARG A 229 1.33 2.40 21.09
N LEU A 230 1.80 1.16 21.12
CA LEU A 230 2.80 0.71 22.09
C LEU A 230 4.14 1.40 21.83
N SER A 231 4.96 1.60 22.85
CA SER A 231 6.41 1.76 22.70
C SER A 231 7.07 0.43 22.28
N GLU A 232 8.33 0.46 21.85
CA GLU A 232 9.04 -0.77 21.49
C GLU A 232 9.15 -1.78 22.67
N PRO A 233 9.48 -1.36 23.91
CA PRO A 233 9.48 -2.29 25.05
C PRO A 233 8.12 -2.93 25.30
N GLU A 234 7.03 -2.16 25.23
CA GLU A 234 5.67 -2.68 25.40
C GLU A 234 5.26 -3.63 24.27
N ALA A 235 5.67 -3.34 23.04
CA ALA A 235 5.46 -4.25 21.91
C ALA A 235 6.18 -5.60 22.13
N ARG A 236 7.43 -5.58 22.61
CA ARG A 236 8.18 -6.81 22.94
C ARG A 236 7.51 -7.60 24.08
N ALA A 237 7.00 -6.92 25.11
CA ALA A 237 6.24 -7.55 26.19
C ALA A 237 4.92 -8.15 25.69
N MET A 238 4.20 -7.44 24.82
CA MET A 238 2.96 -7.94 24.20
C MET A 238 3.21 -9.17 23.31
N LEU A 239 4.34 -9.20 22.59
CA LEU A 239 4.72 -10.37 21.80
C LEU A 239 4.92 -11.59 22.69
N ALA A 240 5.64 -11.45 23.81
CA ALA A 240 5.82 -12.54 24.78
C ALA A 240 4.48 -13.03 25.34
N TYR A 241 3.60 -12.12 25.76
CA TYR A 241 2.25 -12.45 26.23
C TYR A 241 1.41 -13.16 25.16
N ALA A 242 1.48 -12.71 23.91
CA ALA A 242 0.76 -13.30 22.79
C ALA A 242 1.28 -14.70 22.41
N GLU A 243 2.58 -14.96 22.58
CA GLU A 243 3.17 -16.30 22.42
C GLU A 243 2.67 -17.26 23.50
N GLU A 244 2.71 -16.85 24.78
CA GLU A 244 2.25 -17.66 25.91
C GLU A 244 0.76 -17.99 25.85
N ASN A 245 -0.04 -17.09 25.31
CA ASN A 245 -1.51 -17.21 25.27
C ASN A 245 -2.06 -17.64 23.90
N ALA A 246 -1.20 -17.98 22.93
CA ALA A 246 -1.57 -18.42 21.58
C ALA A 246 -2.46 -17.42 20.82
N TYR A 247 -2.04 -16.15 20.77
CA TYR A 247 -2.66 -15.08 19.96
C TYR A 247 -1.86 -14.81 18.66
N PRO A 248 -1.99 -15.65 17.61
CA PRO A 248 -1.16 -15.60 16.40
C PRO A 248 -1.32 -14.31 15.59
N ALA A 249 -2.49 -13.69 15.54
CA ALA A 249 -2.70 -12.45 14.83
C ALA A 249 -1.96 -11.29 15.53
N VAL A 250 -1.96 -11.27 16.87
CA VAL A 250 -1.17 -10.30 17.65
C VAL A 250 0.33 -10.55 17.45
N GLN A 251 0.78 -11.80 17.51
CA GLN A 251 2.18 -12.16 17.23
C GLN A 251 2.62 -11.63 15.87
N LEU A 252 1.84 -11.87 14.81
CA LEU A 252 2.15 -11.41 13.46
C LEU A 252 2.18 -9.87 13.37
N ALA A 253 1.17 -9.20 13.92
CA ALA A 253 1.08 -7.74 13.85
C ALA A 253 2.26 -7.06 14.57
N VAL A 254 2.58 -7.54 15.78
CA VAL A 254 3.65 -6.99 16.60
C VAL A 254 5.03 -7.34 16.03
N ALA A 255 5.24 -8.58 15.57
CA ALA A 255 6.50 -8.99 14.94
C ALA A 255 6.76 -8.20 13.65
N GLN A 256 5.73 -7.99 12.83
CA GLN A 256 5.84 -7.15 11.61
C GLN A 256 6.24 -5.72 11.98
N ARG A 257 5.68 -5.16 13.04
CA ARG A 257 6.03 -3.82 13.51
C ARG A 257 7.48 -3.75 13.99
N LEU A 258 7.89 -4.67 14.87
CA LEU A 258 9.25 -4.72 15.43
C LEU A 258 10.29 -4.95 14.33
N GLY A 259 10.05 -5.90 13.41
CA GLY A 259 10.97 -6.22 12.32
C GLY A 259 11.13 -5.10 11.26
N LEU A 260 10.19 -4.16 11.18
CA LEU A 260 10.33 -2.98 10.31
C LEU A 260 11.12 -1.83 10.96
N GLN A 261 11.33 -1.87 12.28
CA GLN A 261 11.99 -0.81 13.05
C GLN A 261 13.46 -1.10 13.36
N ILE A 262 13.94 -2.34 13.15
CA ILE A 262 15.34 -2.69 13.42
C ILE A 262 16.22 -2.22 12.26
N LYS A 263 16.76 -1.01 12.42
CA LYS A 263 18.09 -0.63 11.94
C LYS A 263 18.83 -0.07 13.14
N GLU A 264 19.77 -0.85 13.65
CA GLU A 264 20.91 -0.32 14.43
C GLU A 264 22.06 -0.05 13.46
#